data_AF-A0AAD7IN63-F1
#
_entry.id   AF-A0AAD7IN63-F1
#
_cell.length_a   1.000
_cell.length_b   1.000
_cell.length_c   1.000
_cell.angle_alpha   90.00
_cell.angle_beta   90.00
_cell.angle_gamma   90.00
#
_symmetry.space_group_name_H-M   'P 1'
#
loop_
_entity.id
_entity.type
_entity.pdbx_description
1 polymer ?
#
loop_
_entity_poly.entity_id
_entity_poly.type
_entity_poly.pdbx_seq_one_letter_code
_entity_poly.pdbx_strand_id
1 'polypeptide(L)'
;MDDDTAFRTELRNNDCYLGGAKVLDRVVWKKIGFENTVVLPEDAAAYDAALKDTAGPVKREQSAELPELSSVVFSIVAMIATEDFWLTPCCFWKGPTTYTPAFSDLKLSCRLVAPADPVFAGDFETVLKNIETLMARAATVGNTKRGIFGPKESTQASIKLRHVVFEDKLPGKSEDAKGYQLLDWPVRSIEAQQALQKMDATHRVNVVPAYDVEGNLISPTQYVSALKGAVVRADLTLLHWHIGRDRRDAYVAEIAAIRVLVTPKVARTPSPRKRNSTVAATDSGLSPVKKSRRA
;
A
#
# COMPACT_ATOMS: atom_id res chain seq x y z
N MET A 1 -7.47 -15.35 28.29
CA MET A 1 -6.67 -14.17 27.90
C MET A 1 -7.11 -13.86 26.49
N ASP A 2 -7.58 -12.64 26.22
CA ASP A 2 -8.16 -12.28 24.92
C ASP A 2 -7.10 -12.43 23.81
N ASP A 3 -7.45 -13.05 22.69
CA ASP A 3 -6.51 -13.43 21.60
C ASP A 3 -5.74 -12.20 21.08
N ASP A 4 -6.43 -11.07 20.96
CA ASP A 4 -5.86 -9.79 20.53
C ASP A 4 -4.79 -9.24 21.49
N THR A 5 -4.90 -9.51 22.79
CA THR A 5 -3.92 -9.06 23.79
C THR A 5 -2.63 -9.88 23.70
N ALA A 6 -2.75 -11.19 23.45
CA ALA A 6 -1.59 -12.05 23.23
C ALA A 6 -0.86 -11.66 21.94
N PHE A 7 -1.60 -11.46 20.85
CA PHE A 7 -1.04 -11.03 19.57
C PHE A 7 -0.36 -9.66 19.66
N ARG A 8 -0.98 -8.67 20.34
CA ARG A 8 -0.33 -7.37 20.58
C ARG A 8 0.96 -7.51 21.39
N THR A 9 1.00 -8.43 22.36
CA THR A 9 2.19 -8.67 23.18
C THR A 9 3.32 -9.25 22.32
N GLU A 10 3.01 -10.21 21.45
CA GLU A 10 3.96 -10.74 20.46
C GLU A 10 4.50 -9.63 19.55
N LEU A 11 3.61 -8.79 19.00
CA LEU A 11 4.01 -7.65 18.18
C LEU A 11 4.95 -6.69 18.93
N ARG A 12 4.67 -6.37 20.19
CA ARG A 12 5.53 -5.48 20.99
C ARG A 12 6.88 -6.08 21.35
N ASN A 13 6.99 -7.41 21.34
CA ASN A 13 8.27 -8.11 21.49
C ASN A 13 9.06 -8.17 20.18
N ASN A 14 8.42 -7.89 19.04
CA ASN A 14 9.09 -7.73 17.77
C ASN A 14 9.75 -6.34 17.70
N ASP A 15 11.08 -6.31 17.57
CA ASP A 15 11.88 -5.09 17.51
C ASP A 15 11.56 -4.19 16.28
N CYS A 16 10.83 -4.71 15.28
CA CYS A 16 10.42 -3.98 14.07
C CYS A 16 8.93 -3.54 14.09
N TYR A 17 8.20 -3.74 15.19
CA TYR A 17 6.84 -3.20 15.31
C TYR A 17 6.87 -1.70 15.60
N LEU A 18 6.28 -0.88 14.72
CA LEU A 18 6.33 0.57 14.84
C LEU A 18 5.50 1.13 16.01
N GLY A 19 4.60 0.34 16.59
CA GLY A 19 3.93 0.69 17.85
C GLY A 19 4.77 0.40 19.09
N GLY A 20 5.96 -0.20 18.94
CA GLY A 20 6.90 -0.50 20.00
C GLY A 20 7.79 0.69 20.36
N ALA A 21 8.26 0.72 21.60
CA ALA A 21 9.10 1.82 22.11
C ALA A 21 10.56 1.77 21.64
N LYS A 22 11.06 0.58 21.27
CA LYS A 22 12.49 0.35 21.00
C LYS A 22 12.87 0.40 19.52
N VAL A 23 11.90 0.46 18.61
CA VAL A 23 12.13 0.36 17.16
C VAL A 23 13.14 1.40 16.65
N LEU A 24 13.12 2.60 17.23
CA LEU A 24 13.99 3.70 16.84
C LEU A 24 15.47 3.47 17.22
N ASP A 25 15.75 2.65 18.22
CA ASP A 25 17.14 2.37 18.67
C ASP A 25 17.79 1.24 17.87
N ARG A 26 17.00 0.57 17.02
CA ARG A 26 17.39 -0.65 16.30
C ARG A 26 17.67 -0.43 14.83
N VAL A 27 17.51 0.80 14.32
CA VAL A 27 17.55 1.07 12.89
C VAL A 27 18.27 2.36 12.54
N VAL A 28 18.89 2.36 11.36
CA VAL A 28 19.60 3.52 10.81
C VAL A 28 19.25 3.73 9.34
N TRP A 29 19.32 4.97 8.87
CA TRP A 29 19.20 5.26 7.45
C TRP A 29 20.51 5.01 6.74
N LYS A 30 20.45 4.31 5.60
CA LYS A 30 21.60 4.07 4.74
C LYS A 30 21.30 4.44 3.29
N LYS A 31 22.23 5.14 2.67
CA LYS A 31 22.16 5.49 1.26
C LYS A 31 22.64 4.32 0.40
N ILE A 32 21.79 3.89 -0.53
CA ILE A 32 22.06 2.85 -1.53
C ILE A 32 21.77 3.45 -2.90
N GLY A 33 22.84 3.74 -3.66
CA GLY A 33 22.71 4.47 -4.92
C GLY A 33 22.11 5.88 -4.73
N PHE A 34 20.93 6.11 -5.31
CA PHE A 34 20.21 7.39 -5.21
C PHE A 34 19.14 7.42 -4.10
N GLU A 35 18.87 6.26 -3.49
CA GLU A 35 17.81 6.09 -2.51
C GLU A 35 18.42 5.91 -1.11
N ASN A 36 17.69 6.32 -0.08
CA ASN A 36 17.99 5.95 1.28
C ASN A 36 16.92 4.98 1.74
N THR A 37 17.35 3.94 2.45
CA THR A 37 16.45 2.99 3.09
C THR A 37 16.82 2.84 4.55
N VAL A 38 15.91 2.31 5.34
CA VAL A 38 16.16 1.98 6.74
C VAL A 38 16.67 0.55 6.83
N VAL A 39 17.82 0.36 7.47
CA VAL A 39 18.51 -0.93 7.63
C VAL A 39 18.87 -1.16 9.10
N LEU A 40 19.28 -2.39 9.42
CA LEU A 40 19.88 -2.70 10.72
C LEU A 40 21.30 -2.13 10.83
N PRO A 41 21.74 -1.65 12.02
CA PRO A 41 23.07 -1.11 12.23
C PRO A 41 24.20 -2.08 11.85
N GLU A 42 24.04 -3.37 12.12
CA GLU A 42 24.99 -4.43 11.77
C GLU A 42 25.16 -4.57 10.25
N ASP A 43 24.07 -4.54 9.50
CA ASP A 43 24.10 -4.62 8.03
C ASP A 43 24.72 -3.36 7.43
N ALA A 44 24.40 -2.19 7.98
CA ALA A 44 25.02 -0.93 7.58
C ALA A 44 26.54 -0.94 7.82
N ALA A 45 26.98 -1.45 8.96
CA ALA A 45 28.40 -1.56 9.30
C ALA A 45 29.14 -2.55 8.40
N ALA A 46 28.54 -3.71 8.12
CA ALA A 46 29.10 -4.70 7.20
C ALA A 46 29.25 -4.12 5.78
N TYR A 47 28.23 -3.41 5.30
CA TYR A 47 28.28 -2.73 4.00
C TYR A 47 29.34 -1.63 3.95
N ASP A 48 29.48 -0.83 5.00
CA ASP A 48 30.52 0.20 5.09
C ASP A 48 31.94 -0.37 5.15
N ALA A 49 32.13 -1.52 5.79
CA ALA A 49 33.40 -2.23 5.77
C ALA A 49 33.75 -2.70 4.35
N ALA A 50 32.81 -3.35 3.67
CA ALA A 50 33.00 -3.80 2.29
C ALA A 50 33.29 -2.65 1.31
N LEU A 51 32.63 -1.49 1.49
CA LEU A 51 32.88 -0.30 0.68
C LEU A 51 34.29 0.28 0.87
N LYS A 52 34.86 0.20 2.07
CA LYS A 52 36.22 0.69 2.34
C LYS A 52 37.28 -0.17 1.68
N ASP A 53 37.01 -1.47 1.54
CA ASP A 53 37.91 -2.41 0.89
C ASP A 53 37.89 -2.27 -0.64
N THR A 54 36.83 -1.71 -1.22
CA THR A 54 36.81 -1.26 -2.62
C THR A 54 37.57 0.05 -2.82
N ALA A 55 38.74 0.00 -3.46
CA ALA A 55 39.55 1.17 -3.78
C ALA A 55 38.92 2.04 -4.89
N GLY A 56 38.00 2.94 -4.54
CA GLY A 56 37.46 3.97 -5.43
C GLY A 56 35.92 4.05 -5.45
N PRO A 57 35.33 4.97 -6.24
CA PRO A 57 33.88 5.05 -6.39
C PRO A 57 33.36 3.78 -7.05
N VAL A 58 32.51 3.03 -6.35
CA VAL A 58 31.90 1.78 -6.81
C VAL A 58 31.12 2.04 -8.10
N LYS A 59 31.59 1.44 -9.21
CA LYS A 59 30.82 1.40 -10.45
C LYS A 59 29.67 0.42 -10.29
N ARG A 60 28.57 0.61 -11.03
CA ARG A 60 27.37 -0.25 -10.98
C ARG A 60 27.71 -1.75 -11.17
N GLU A 61 28.76 -2.05 -11.93
CA GLU A 61 29.26 -3.41 -12.18
C GLU A 61 29.94 -4.07 -10.96
N GLN A 62 30.48 -3.29 -10.02
CA GLN A 62 31.12 -3.78 -8.79
C GLN A 62 30.13 -3.92 -7.63
N SER A 63 28.87 -3.55 -7.81
CA SER A 63 27.85 -3.65 -6.74
C SER A 63 27.46 -5.10 -6.42
N ALA A 64 27.84 -6.06 -7.27
CA ALA A 64 27.58 -7.48 -7.04
C ALA A 64 28.50 -8.11 -5.98
N GLU A 65 29.63 -7.46 -5.66
CA GLU A 65 30.59 -7.93 -4.64
C GLU A 65 30.32 -7.32 -3.25
N LEU A 66 29.44 -6.32 -3.17
CA LEU A 66 29.03 -5.74 -1.90
C LEU A 66 27.94 -6.61 -1.24
N PRO A 67 27.93 -6.71 0.10
CA PRO A 67 26.86 -7.40 0.79
C PRO A 67 25.51 -6.75 0.47
N GLU A 68 24.49 -7.56 0.23
CA GLU A 68 23.14 -7.08 -0.04
C GLU A 68 22.57 -6.40 1.22
N LEU A 69 22.33 -5.09 1.14
CA LEU A 69 21.64 -4.35 2.19
C LEU A 69 20.14 -4.60 2.09
N SER A 70 19.62 -5.42 3.00
CA SER A 70 18.19 -5.66 3.12
C SER A 70 17.52 -4.52 3.89
N SER A 71 16.43 -3.99 3.34
CA SER A 71 15.64 -2.97 4.02
C SER A 71 14.88 -3.61 5.19
N VAL A 72 14.85 -2.92 6.34
CA VAL A 72 14.05 -3.36 7.49
C VAL A 72 12.58 -3.32 7.12
N VAL A 73 11.90 -4.44 7.37
CA VAL A 73 10.44 -4.56 7.23
C VAL A 73 9.80 -4.26 8.57
N PHE A 74 9.10 -3.14 8.63
CA PHE A 74 8.33 -2.70 9.79
C PHE A 74 6.93 -3.27 9.77
N SER A 75 6.38 -3.57 10.94
CA SER A 75 4.97 -3.96 11.08
C SER A 75 4.15 -2.84 11.73
N ILE A 76 2.92 -2.66 11.25
CA ILE A 76 1.91 -1.76 11.83
C ILE A 76 0.58 -2.51 11.89
N VAL A 77 -0.17 -2.34 12.99
CA VAL A 77 -1.59 -2.71 13.02
C VAL A 77 -2.44 -1.46 12.83
N ALA A 78 -3.28 -1.44 11.80
CA ALA A 78 -4.11 -0.29 11.46
C ALA A 78 -5.33 -0.72 10.65
N MET A 79 -6.30 0.19 10.51
CA MET A 79 -7.42 -0.01 9.59
C MET A 79 -7.08 0.60 8.24
N ILE A 80 -7.35 -0.11 7.14
CA ILE A 80 -7.30 0.47 5.80
C ILE A 80 -8.52 1.36 5.62
N ALA A 81 -8.29 2.64 5.31
CA ALA A 81 -9.36 3.61 5.10
C ALA A 81 -10.26 3.21 3.92
N THR A 82 -11.54 3.56 4.02
CA THR A 82 -12.49 3.39 2.91
C THR A 82 -12.23 4.40 1.80
N GLU A 83 -11.79 5.60 2.16
CA GLU A 83 -11.41 6.66 1.23
C GLU A 83 -9.96 6.51 0.78
N ASP A 84 -9.63 7.08 -0.38
CA ASP A 84 -8.29 7.00 -0.99
C ASP A 84 -7.75 5.56 -1.11
N PHE A 85 -8.64 4.60 -1.38
CA PHE A 85 -8.30 3.22 -1.65
C PHE A 85 -8.06 2.98 -3.14
N TRP A 86 -6.80 2.75 -3.50
CA TRP A 86 -6.33 2.53 -4.87
C TRP A 86 -5.58 1.19 -5.03
N LEU A 87 -5.85 0.20 -4.17
CA LEU A 87 -5.41 -1.19 -4.38
C LEU A 87 -6.36 -1.90 -5.36
N THR A 88 -6.55 -1.28 -6.53
CA THR A 88 -7.30 -1.86 -7.65
C THR A 88 -6.32 -2.18 -8.76
N PRO A 89 -6.36 -3.38 -9.37
CA PRO A 89 -5.29 -3.86 -10.25
C PRO A 89 -4.84 -2.90 -11.36
N CYS A 90 -5.75 -2.12 -11.95
CA CYS A 90 -5.43 -1.15 -13.00
C CYS A 90 -5.65 0.31 -12.61
N CYS A 91 -5.99 0.64 -11.35
CA CYS A 91 -6.38 1.98 -10.87
C CYS A 91 -7.28 2.80 -11.82
N PHE A 92 -8.17 2.13 -12.55
CA PHE A 92 -9.02 2.75 -13.59
C PHE A 92 -8.23 3.50 -14.68
N TRP A 93 -6.99 3.10 -14.95
CA TRP A 93 -6.15 3.67 -16.01
C TRP A 93 -6.82 3.49 -17.38
N LYS A 94 -6.92 4.59 -18.13
CA LYS A 94 -7.53 4.65 -19.48
C LYS A 94 -6.61 5.32 -20.50
N GLY A 95 -5.32 5.36 -20.22
CA GLY A 95 -4.32 6.06 -21.01
C GLY A 95 -3.41 6.95 -20.17
N PRO A 96 -2.35 7.49 -20.80
CA PRO A 96 -1.39 8.39 -20.16
C PRO A 96 -2.04 9.56 -19.43
N THR A 97 -1.54 9.86 -18.23
CA THR A 97 -1.92 11.06 -17.47
C THR A 97 -0.66 11.77 -16.98
N THR A 98 -0.81 13.00 -16.47
CA THR A 98 0.31 13.74 -15.85
C THR A 98 0.94 13.00 -14.67
N TYR A 99 0.18 12.14 -13.97
CA TYR A 99 0.65 11.42 -12.78
C TYR A 99 1.09 9.98 -13.07
N THR A 100 0.56 9.39 -14.14
CA THR A 100 0.88 8.03 -14.60
C THR A 100 1.03 8.06 -16.12
N PRO A 101 2.20 8.51 -16.62
CA PRO A 101 2.46 8.69 -18.05
C PRO A 101 2.44 7.37 -18.82
N ALA A 102 2.99 6.29 -18.25
CA ALA A 102 2.91 4.94 -18.79
C ALA A 102 2.15 4.00 -17.85
N PHE A 103 1.60 2.91 -18.40
CA PHE A 103 0.94 1.91 -17.57
C PHE A 103 1.93 1.18 -16.64
N SER A 104 3.21 1.07 -17.05
CA SER A 104 4.31 0.58 -16.20
C SER A 104 4.55 1.46 -14.97
N ASP A 105 4.18 2.74 -15.00
CA ASP A 105 4.33 3.66 -13.86
C ASP A 105 3.21 3.50 -12.81
N LEU A 106 2.29 2.55 -13.02
CA LEU A 106 1.16 2.30 -12.14
C LEU A 106 1.61 1.94 -10.73
N LYS A 107 1.05 2.66 -9.76
CA LYS A 107 1.33 2.49 -8.33
C LYS A 107 0.00 2.28 -7.63
N LEU A 108 -0.13 1.16 -6.91
CA LEU A 108 -1.24 0.98 -6.00
C LEU A 108 -0.98 1.81 -4.74
N SER A 109 -2.05 2.28 -4.11
CA SER A 109 -1.91 2.94 -2.81
C SER A 109 -3.15 2.76 -1.96
N CYS A 110 -3.00 2.87 -0.65
CA CYS A 110 -4.10 3.00 0.29
C CYS A 110 -3.65 3.86 1.47
N ARG A 111 -4.59 4.20 2.34
CA ARG A 111 -4.30 4.86 3.62
C ARG A 111 -4.57 3.92 4.77
N LEU A 112 -3.68 3.96 5.74
CA LEU A 112 -3.88 3.40 7.07
C LEU A 112 -4.35 4.50 8.01
N VAL A 113 -5.33 4.18 8.85
CA VAL A 113 -5.85 5.03 9.92
C VAL A 113 -5.94 4.23 11.21
N ALA A 114 -6.11 4.93 12.34
CA ALA A 114 -6.28 4.27 13.63
C ALA A 114 -7.42 3.23 13.57
N PRO A 115 -7.20 2.00 14.03
CA PRO A 115 -8.26 1.00 14.11
C PRO A 115 -9.28 1.38 15.19
N ALA A 116 -10.52 0.91 15.04
CA ALA A 116 -11.57 1.12 16.06
C ALA A 116 -11.33 0.28 17.32
N ASP A 117 -10.51 -0.76 17.21
CA ASP A 117 -10.15 -1.63 18.32
C ASP A 117 -9.30 -0.87 19.35
N PRO A 118 -9.74 -0.76 20.62
CA PRO A 118 -9.02 0.00 21.64
C PRO A 118 -7.64 -0.59 21.98
N VAL A 119 -7.43 -1.90 21.77
CA VAL A 119 -6.16 -2.59 22.01
C VAL A 119 -5.08 -2.02 21.10
N PHE A 120 -5.40 -1.79 19.82
CA PHE A 120 -4.44 -1.30 18.82
C PHE A 120 -4.55 0.20 18.54
N ALA A 121 -5.69 0.84 18.85
CA ALA A 121 -5.89 2.27 18.63
C ALA A 121 -4.83 3.12 19.34
N GLY A 122 -4.46 2.73 20.57
CA GLY A 122 -3.42 3.42 21.35
C GLY A 122 -2.01 3.29 20.77
N ASP A 123 -1.73 2.23 19.99
CA ASP A 123 -0.42 2.04 19.37
C ASP A 123 -0.26 2.92 18.12
N PHE A 124 -1.35 3.32 17.48
CA PHE A 124 -1.31 4.10 16.23
C PHE A 124 -0.68 5.48 16.41
N GLU A 125 -0.90 6.14 17.55
CA GLU A 125 -0.23 7.43 17.84
C GLU A 125 1.29 7.25 17.97
N THR A 126 1.73 6.14 18.58
CA THR A 126 3.15 5.79 18.71
C THR A 126 3.75 5.48 17.33
N VAL A 127 3.02 4.77 16.47
CA VAL A 127 3.41 4.53 15.07
C VAL A 127 3.64 5.85 14.33
N LEU A 128 2.71 6.80 14.41
CA LEU A 128 2.85 8.11 13.76
C LEU A 128 4.10 8.85 14.24
N LYS A 129 4.32 8.92 15.56
CA LYS A 129 5.50 9.56 16.17
C LYS A 129 6.81 8.89 15.77
N ASN A 130 6.83 7.56 15.72
CA ASN A 130 8.01 6.80 15.33
C ASN A 130 8.35 7.02 13.85
N ILE A 131 7.35 6.97 12.95
CA ILE A 131 7.55 7.30 11.52
C ILE A 131 8.04 8.74 11.37
N GLU A 132 7.44 9.70 12.07
CA GLU A 132 7.87 11.11 11.99
C GLU A 132 9.31 11.29 12.46
N THR A 133 9.71 10.58 13.51
CA THR A 133 11.08 10.59 14.03
C THR A 133 12.05 9.97 13.03
N LEU A 134 11.71 8.83 12.42
CA LEU A 134 12.51 8.23 11.35
C LEU A 134 12.65 9.19 10.16
N MET A 135 11.58 9.84 9.72
CA MET A 135 11.64 10.85 8.66
C MET A 135 12.52 12.04 9.07
N ALA A 136 12.45 12.50 10.33
CA ALA A 136 13.30 13.59 10.81
C ALA A 136 14.79 13.24 10.79
N ARG A 137 15.17 11.99 11.07
CA ARG A 137 16.58 11.54 11.03
C ARG A 137 17.18 11.53 9.61
N ALA A 138 16.36 11.37 8.59
CA ALA A 138 16.80 11.42 7.18
C ALA A 138 16.61 12.80 6.53
N ALA A 139 16.02 13.76 7.23
CA ALA A 139 15.65 15.04 6.66
C ALA A 139 16.88 15.88 6.27
N THR A 140 16.82 16.44 5.08
CA THR A 140 17.78 17.42 4.60
C THR A 140 17.43 18.79 5.17
N VAL A 141 18.41 19.48 5.75
CA VAL A 141 18.22 20.80 6.36
C VAL A 141 17.65 21.79 5.34
N GLY A 142 16.56 22.48 5.73
CA GLY A 142 15.90 23.47 4.89
C GLY A 142 14.90 22.92 3.87
N ASN A 143 14.76 21.60 3.75
CA ASN A 143 13.80 21.00 2.82
C ASN A 143 12.43 20.79 3.45
N THR A 144 11.41 20.80 2.58
CA THR A 144 10.06 20.38 2.97
C THR A 144 9.87 18.87 2.81
N LYS A 145 9.13 18.24 3.74
CA LYS A 145 8.84 16.79 3.74
C LYS A 145 7.53 16.48 3.02
N ARG A 146 7.46 15.41 2.23
CA ARG A 146 6.21 14.90 1.62
C ARG A 146 6.18 13.38 1.52
N GLY A 147 4.98 12.82 1.36
CA GLY A 147 4.77 11.48 0.81
C GLY A 147 3.96 10.54 1.70
N ILE A 148 4.45 10.25 2.92
CA ILE A 148 3.85 9.24 3.80
C ILE A 148 2.59 9.77 4.51
N PHE A 149 2.66 10.92 5.17
CA PHE A 149 1.50 11.43 5.90
C PHE A 149 0.46 12.04 4.98
N GLY A 150 -0.79 11.95 5.41
CA GLY A 150 -1.90 12.57 4.69
C GLY A 150 -1.89 14.09 4.64
N PRO A 151 -2.81 14.67 3.85
CA PRO A 151 -3.02 16.11 3.79
C PRO A 151 -3.24 16.63 5.20
N LYS A 152 -2.60 17.76 5.52
CA LYS A 152 -2.72 18.37 6.86
C LYS A 152 -4.15 18.83 7.14
N GLU A 153 -4.95 19.05 6.10
CA GLU A 153 -6.35 19.44 6.18
C GLU A 153 -7.29 18.27 6.49
N SER A 154 -6.80 17.03 6.49
CA SER A 154 -7.62 15.86 6.86
C SER A 154 -7.87 15.85 8.37
N THR A 155 -9.11 15.57 8.76
CA THR A 155 -9.51 15.43 10.16
C THR A 155 -8.92 14.20 10.84
N GLN A 156 -8.40 13.24 10.07
CA GLN A 156 -7.86 11.98 10.56
C GLN A 156 -6.41 11.79 10.12
N ALA A 157 -5.52 11.61 11.09
CA ALA A 157 -4.13 11.24 10.82
C ALA A 157 -4.07 9.91 10.07
N SER A 158 -3.29 9.87 8.99
CA SER A 158 -3.18 8.70 8.13
C SER A 158 -1.78 8.51 7.58
N ILE A 159 -1.45 7.26 7.30
CA ILE A 159 -0.20 6.82 6.66
C ILE A 159 -0.55 6.30 5.28
N LYS A 160 0.03 6.87 4.23
CA LYS A 160 -0.13 6.41 2.86
C LYS A 160 0.86 5.30 2.57
N LEU A 161 0.33 4.14 2.20
CA LEU A 161 1.11 3.03 1.66
C LEU A 161 1.11 3.08 0.14
N ARG A 162 2.17 2.57 -0.46
CA ARG A 162 2.35 2.48 -1.90
C ARG A 162 2.93 1.12 -2.30
N HIS A 163 2.56 0.65 -3.49
CA HIS A 163 3.18 -0.51 -4.13
C HIS A 163 3.41 -0.26 -5.62
N VAL A 164 4.60 -0.57 -6.14
CA VAL A 164 4.90 -0.60 -7.58
C VAL A 164 4.40 -1.91 -8.19
N VAL A 165 3.51 -1.82 -9.19
CA VAL A 165 2.88 -3.02 -9.78
C VAL A 165 3.77 -3.71 -10.80
N PHE A 166 4.55 -2.95 -11.57
CA PHE A 166 5.32 -3.47 -12.69
C PHE A 166 6.80 -3.17 -12.49
N GLU A 167 7.63 -4.18 -12.68
CA GLU A 167 9.09 -4.09 -12.58
C GLU A 167 9.73 -4.55 -13.88
N ASP A 168 10.88 -3.99 -14.21
CA ASP A 168 11.68 -4.45 -15.36
C ASP A 168 12.13 -5.90 -15.16
N LYS A 169 12.07 -6.70 -16.24
CA LYS A 169 12.72 -8.01 -16.29
C LYS A 169 14.23 -7.80 -16.33
N LEU A 170 14.92 -8.11 -15.23
CA LEU A 170 16.38 -8.06 -15.19
C LEU A 170 16.99 -9.32 -15.85
N PRO A 171 18.00 -9.18 -16.73
CA PRO A 171 18.67 -10.33 -17.33
C PRO A 171 19.36 -11.17 -16.27
N GLY A 172 19.10 -12.48 -16.25
CA GLY A 172 19.79 -13.45 -15.38
C GLY A 172 19.14 -13.71 -14.01
N LYS A 173 18.07 -13.00 -13.62
CA LYS A 173 17.21 -13.44 -12.51
C LYS A 173 16.18 -14.43 -13.06
N SER A 174 16.21 -15.68 -12.59
CA SER A 174 15.17 -16.66 -12.91
C SER A 174 13.81 -16.10 -12.52
N GLU A 175 12.80 -16.32 -13.35
CA GLU A 175 11.42 -16.10 -12.94
C GLU A 175 11.11 -17.10 -11.81
N ASP A 176 11.23 -16.66 -10.56
CA ASP A 176 10.70 -17.39 -9.42
C ASP A 176 9.17 -17.40 -9.58
N ALA A 177 8.69 -18.43 -10.28
CA ALA A 177 7.34 -18.62 -10.76
C ALA A 177 6.35 -18.94 -9.63
N LYS A 178 6.17 -17.98 -8.71
CA LYS A 178 5.07 -17.98 -7.74
C LYS A 178 4.35 -16.64 -7.83
N GLY A 179 3.57 -16.45 -8.89
CA GLY A 179 2.83 -15.20 -9.09
C GLY A 179 1.96 -15.18 -10.33
N TYR A 180 1.28 -14.04 -10.52
CA TYR A 180 0.51 -13.73 -11.72
C TYR A 180 1.46 -13.53 -12.91
N GLN A 181 1.17 -14.16 -14.05
CA GLN A 181 1.83 -13.78 -15.30
C GLN A 181 1.39 -12.36 -15.68
N LEU A 182 2.25 -11.63 -16.40
CA LEU A 182 1.92 -10.25 -16.80
C LEU A 182 0.59 -10.17 -17.53
N LEU A 183 0.37 -11.08 -18.48
CA LEU A 183 -0.86 -11.10 -19.28
C LEU A 183 -2.12 -11.54 -18.51
N ASP A 184 -1.95 -12.19 -17.35
CA ASP A 184 -3.05 -12.59 -16.46
C ASP A 184 -3.41 -11.48 -15.45
N TRP A 185 -2.70 -10.35 -15.47
CA TRP A 185 -2.98 -9.24 -14.56
C TRP A 185 -4.39 -8.66 -14.83
N PRO A 186 -5.27 -8.58 -13.83
CA PRO A 186 -6.69 -8.31 -14.06
C PRO A 186 -6.96 -6.84 -14.39
N VAL A 187 -6.91 -6.46 -15.66
CA VAL A 187 -7.23 -5.10 -16.13
C VAL A 187 -8.68 -5.00 -16.62
N ARG A 188 -9.27 -3.80 -16.55
CA ARG A 188 -10.70 -3.57 -16.91
C ARG A 188 -10.91 -2.78 -18.19
N SER A 189 -9.95 -1.96 -18.60
CA SER A 189 -10.05 -1.09 -19.77
C SER A 189 -9.30 -1.70 -20.96
N ILE A 190 -9.79 -1.40 -22.17
CA ILE A 190 -9.16 -1.86 -23.42
C ILE A 190 -7.76 -1.23 -23.54
N GLU A 191 -7.61 0.03 -23.14
CA GLU A 191 -6.35 0.76 -23.16
C GLU A 191 -5.31 0.10 -22.24
N ALA A 192 -5.71 -0.29 -21.02
CA ALA A 192 -4.80 -0.99 -20.10
C ALA A 192 -4.41 -2.38 -20.64
N GLN A 193 -5.35 -3.11 -21.25
CA GLN A 193 -5.05 -4.40 -21.87
C GLN A 193 -4.02 -4.26 -23.01
N GLN A 194 -4.19 -3.26 -23.87
CA GLN A 194 -3.24 -2.98 -24.95
C GLN A 194 -1.86 -2.57 -24.42
N ALA A 195 -1.82 -1.78 -23.34
CA ALA A 195 -0.56 -1.39 -22.71
C ALA A 195 0.15 -2.59 -22.06
N LEU A 196 -0.60 -3.45 -21.37
CA LEU A 196 -0.09 -4.68 -20.74
C LEU A 196 0.55 -5.62 -21.77
N GLN A 197 -0.09 -5.80 -22.94
CA GLN A 197 0.46 -6.60 -24.05
C GLN A 197 1.81 -6.06 -24.56
N LYS A 198 1.97 -4.74 -24.62
CA LYS A 198 3.24 -4.11 -25.07
C LYS A 198 4.37 -4.30 -24.05
N MET A 199 4.06 -4.60 -22.81
CA MET A 199 5.01 -4.73 -21.71
C MET A 199 5.50 -6.16 -21.49
N ASP A 200 4.92 -7.17 -22.13
CA ASP A 200 5.18 -8.61 -21.88
C ASP A 200 6.66 -9.01 -22.00
N ALA A 201 7.36 -8.43 -22.98
CA ALA A 201 8.78 -8.69 -23.18
C ALA A 201 9.68 -7.98 -22.17
N THR A 202 9.23 -6.91 -21.51
CA THR A 202 10.09 -6.00 -20.76
C THR A 202 9.79 -5.95 -19.27
N HIS A 203 8.57 -6.28 -18.83
CA HIS A 203 8.14 -6.14 -17.44
C HIS A 203 7.56 -7.43 -16.88
N ARG A 204 7.62 -7.55 -15.56
CA ARG A 204 6.89 -8.56 -14.76
C ARG A 204 5.97 -7.87 -13.76
N VAL A 205 5.00 -8.62 -13.24
CA VAL A 205 4.12 -8.14 -12.16
C VAL A 205 4.79 -8.37 -10.82
N ASN A 206 4.84 -7.32 -10.01
CA ASN A 206 5.05 -7.40 -8.58
C ASN A 206 3.68 -7.29 -7.89
N VAL A 207 3.15 -8.42 -7.43
CA VAL A 207 1.83 -8.52 -6.81
C VAL A 207 1.95 -8.12 -5.33
N VAL A 208 1.00 -7.35 -4.80
CA VAL A 208 0.95 -7.06 -3.35
C VAL A 208 0.70 -8.39 -2.60
N PRO A 209 1.60 -8.85 -1.73
CA PRO A 209 1.35 -10.04 -0.92
C PRO A 209 0.28 -9.69 0.12
N ALA A 210 -0.97 -10.06 -0.13
CA ALA A 210 -2.09 -9.78 0.76
C ALA A 210 -2.76 -11.10 1.18
N TYR A 211 -2.99 -11.26 2.48
CA TYR A 211 -3.50 -12.50 3.07
C TYR A 211 -4.78 -12.25 3.85
N ASP A 212 -5.74 -13.18 3.76
CA ASP A 212 -6.97 -13.15 4.56
C ASP A 212 -6.71 -13.52 6.04
N VAL A 213 -7.78 -13.64 6.83
CA VAL A 213 -7.66 -13.93 8.26
C VAL A 213 -7.13 -15.35 8.51
N GLU A 214 -7.44 -16.28 7.60
CA GLU A 214 -6.95 -17.66 7.58
C GLU A 214 -5.51 -17.79 7.06
N GLY A 215 -4.95 -16.73 6.48
CA GLY A 215 -3.59 -16.70 5.93
C GLY A 215 -3.49 -17.14 4.46
N ASN A 216 -4.60 -17.25 3.74
CA ASN A 216 -4.59 -17.53 2.30
C ASN A 216 -4.35 -16.25 1.50
N LEU A 217 -3.71 -16.39 0.34
CA LEU A 217 -3.46 -15.27 -0.55
C LEU A 217 -4.76 -14.72 -1.15
N ILE A 218 -4.98 -13.42 -1.02
CA ILE A 218 -6.11 -12.69 -1.61
C ILE A 218 -5.79 -12.37 -3.07
N SER A 219 -6.68 -12.72 -4.00
CA SER A 219 -6.53 -12.35 -5.40
C SER A 219 -6.60 -10.82 -5.58
N PRO A 220 -5.81 -10.20 -6.49
CA PRO A 220 -5.91 -8.78 -6.81
C PRO A 220 -7.32 -8.32 -7.22
N THR A 221 -8.13 -9.21 -7.80
CA THR A 221 -9.54 -8.92 -8.11
C THR A 221 -10.42 -8.72 -6.87
N GLN A 222 -9.99 -9.24 -5.72
CA GLN A 222 -10.70 -9.23 -4.44
C GLN A 222 -10.18 -8.19 -3.45
N TYR A 223 -9.07 -7.49 -3.73
CA TYR A 223 -8.50 -6.50 -2.82
C TYR A 223 -9.52 -5.47 -2.33
N VAL A 224 -10.40 -4.97 -3.22
CA VAL A 224 -11.42 -3.98 -2.82
C VAL A 224 -12.36 -4.56 -1.77
N SER A 225 -12.91 -5.76 -1.98
CA SER A 225 -13.87 -6.38 -1.06
C SER A 225 -13.21 -6.89 0.22
N ALA A 226 -11.95 -7.32 0.15
CA ALA A 226 -11.25 -7.96 1.27
C ALA A 226 -10.46 -6.97 2.15
N LEU A 227 -9.95 -5.87 1.58
CA LEU A 227 -9.02 -4.97 2.29
C LEU A 227 -9.64 -3.61 2.66
N LYS A 228 -10.57 -3.07 1.85
CA LYS A 228 -11.12 -1.74 2.09
C LYS A 228 -11.96 -1.71 3.37
N GLY A 229 -11.48 -1.03 4.41
CA GLY A 229 -12.12 -1.01 5.73
C GLY A 229 -11.72 -2.17 6.67
N ALA A 230 -10.78 -3.02 6.26
CA ALA A 230 -10.25 -4.10 7.11
C ALA A 230 -9.30 -3.55 8.17
N VAL A 231 -9.25 -4.20 9.34
CA VAL A 231 -8.10 -4.05 10.26
C VAL A 231 -7.04 -5.05 9.81
N VAL A 232 -5.83 -4.55 9.59
CA VAL A 232 -4.73 -5.31 9.02
C VAL A 232 -3.46 -5.15 9.86
N ARG A 233 -2.60 -6.16 9.80
CA ARG A 233 -1.16 -5.98 9.97
C ARG A 233 -0.58 -5.66 8.60
N ALA A 234 -0.03 -4.46 8.44
CA ALA A 234 0.72 -4.07 7.25
C ALA A 234 2.21 -4.13 7.56
N ASP A 235 2.94 -4.88 6.73
CA ASP A 235 4.38 -4.94 6.73
C ASP A 235 4.90 -4.03 5.61
N LEU A 236 5.86 -3.15 5.92
CA LEU A 236 6.31 -2.11 4.99
C LEU A 236 7.80 -1.79 5.15
N THR A 237 8.41 -1.25 4.10
CA THR A 237 9.74 -0.64 4.15
C THR A 237 9.62 0.89 4.01
N LEU A 238 10.63 1.61 4.50
CA LEU A 238 10.68 3.07 4.41
C LEU A 238 11.79 3.51 3.47
N LEU A 239 11.42 4.26 2.44
CA LEU A 239 12.31 4.79 1.43
C LEU A 239 12.35 6.33 1.53
N HIS A 240 13.51 6.91 1.25
CA HIS A 240 13.71 8.36 1.23
C HIS A 240 14.64 8.78 0.11
N TRP A 241 14.26 9.80 -0.66
CA TRP A 241 15.17 10.46 -1.59
C TRP A 241 15.01 11.97 -1.57
N HIS A 242 16.13 12.63 -1.84
CA HIS A 242 16.22 14.08 -1.93
C HIS A 242 15.94 14.56 -3.36
N ILE A 243 15.00 15.48 -3.50
CA ILE A 243 14.65 16.14 -4.78
C ILE A 243 15.25 17.55 -4.76
N GLY A 244 16.49 17.66 -5.25
CA GLY A 244 17.29 18.90 -5.15
C GLY A 244 16.68 20.10 -5.86
N ARG A 245 16.07 19.90 -7.04
CA ARG A 245 15.45 21.00 -7.82
C ARG A 245 14.41 21.77 -7.02
N ASP A 246 13.68 21.06 -6.15
CA ASP A 246 12.54 21.63 -5.45
C ASP A 246 12.76 21.78 -3.94
N ARG A 247 13.99 21.52 -3.45
CA ARG A 247 14.33 21.49 -2.00
C ARG A 247 13.30 20.69 -1.20
N ARG A 248 13.04 19.49 -1.68
CA ARG A 248 12.01 18.58 -1.16
C ARG A 248 12.62 17.24 -0.81
N ASP A 249 12.20 16.69 0.31
CA ASP A 249 12.45 15.30 0.69
C ASP A 249 11.17 14.49 0.46
N ALA A 250 11.31 13.40 -0.29
CA ALA A 250 10.22 12.48 -0.57
C ALA A 250 10.42 11.21 0.25
N TYR A 251 9.38 10.83 0.98
CA TYR A 251 9.34 9.61 1.78
C TYR A 251 8.25 8.69 1.26
N VAL A 252 8.52 7.39 1.22
CA VAL A 252 7.57 6.37 0.80
C VAL A 252 7.55 5.24 1.82
N ALA A 253 6.34 4.83 2.18
CA ALA A 253 6.10 3.56 2.86
C ALA A 253 5.67 2.54 1.79
N GLU A 254 6.60 1.68 1.40
CA GLU A 254 6.38 0.67 0.36
C GLU A 254 5.85 -0.62 1.00
N ILE A 255 4.79 -1.18 0.43
CA ILE A 255 4.12 -2.37 0.98
C ILE A 255 5.02 -3.58 0.77
N ALA A 256 5.34 -4.29 1.85
CA ALA A 256 5.98 -5.61 1.80
C ALA A 256 4.93 -6.72 1.88
N ALA A 257 3.96 -6.60 2.79
CA ALA A 257 2.82 -7.52 2.88
C ALA A 257 1.64 -6.89 3.62
N ILE A 258 0.45 -7.46 3.44
CA ILE A 258 -0.76 -7.13 4.19
C ILE A 258 -1.38 -8.42 4.71
N ARG A 259 -1.72 -8.49 6.00
CA ARG A 259 -2.52 -9.58 6.56
C ARG A 259 -3.77 -9.01 7.22
N VAL A 260 -4.93 -9.52 6.81
CA VAL A 260 -6.20 -9.16 7.45
C VAL A 260 -6.26 -9.79 8.84
N LEU A 261 -6.57 -8.97 9.84
CA LEU A 261 -6.82 -9.40 11.21
C LEU A 261 -8.33 -9.39 11.49
N VAL A 262 -9.03 -8.36 11.00
CA VAL A 262 -10.48 -8.24 11.07
C VAL A 262 -11.01 -7.87 9.69
N THR A 263 -11.90 -8.69 9.16
CA THR A 263 -12.52 -8.47 7.85
C THR A 263 -13.27 -7.13 7.81
N PRO A 264 -13.37 -6.47 6.64
CA PRO A 264 -14.16 -5.27 6.50
C PRO A 264 -15.60 -5.48 6.98
N LYS A 265 -16.14 -4.49 7.70
CA LYS A 265 -17.58 -4.46 7.97
C LYS A 265 -18.28 -4.22 6.63
N VAL A 266 -18.95 -5.24 6.10
CA VAL A 266 -19.78 -5.09 4.91
C VAL A 266 -20.77 -3.97 5.19
N ALA A 267 -20.66 -2.86 4.46
CA ALA A 267 -21.67 -1.82 4.50
C ALA A 267 -22.97 -2.51 4.09
N ARG A 268 -23.91 -2.67 5.04
CA ARG A 268 -25.25 -3.19 4.72
C ARG A 268 -25.78 -2.28 3.63
N THR A 269 -25.88 -2.78 2.41
CA THR A 269 -26.62 -2.10 1.34
C THR A 269 -27.97 -1.77 1.96
N PRO A 270 -28.40 -0.50 2.00
CA PRO A 270 -29.75 -0.22 2.45
C PRO A 270 -30.67 -1.01 1.53
N SER A 271 -31.27 -2.07 2.07
CA SER A 271 -32.26 -2.87 1.35
C SER A 271 -33.28 -1.88 0.79
N PRO A 272 -33.69 -1.98 -0.49
CA PRO A 272 -34.69 -1.07 -1.05
C PRO A 272 -35.84 -0.99 -0.06
N ARG A 273 -36.01 0.17 0.57
CA ARG A 273 -37.04 0.39 1.58
C ARG A 273 -38.34 0.03 0.91
N LYS A 274 -38.96 -1.09 1.32
CA LYS A 274 -40.21 -1.60 0.77
C LYS A 274 -41.18 -0.42 0.79
N ARG A 275 -41.48 0.14 -0.39
CA ARG A 275 -42.40 1.25 -0.53
C ARG A 275 -43.75 0.63 -0.22
N ASN A 276 -44.22 0.78 1.02
CA ASN A 276 -45.58 0.40 1.37
C ASN A 276 -46.50 1.30 0.53
N SER A 277 -46.94 0.79 -0.61
CA SER A 277 -48.11 1.29 -1.30
C SER A 277 -49.30 0.94 -0.42
N THR A 278 -49.61 1.79 0.55
CA THR A 278 -50.98 1.90 1.05
C THR A 278 -51.81 2.41 -0.10
N VAL A 279 -52.41 1.46 -0.82
CA VAL A 279 -53.55 1.70 -1.68
C VAL A 279 -54.66 2.20 -0.76
N ALA A 280 -54.84 3.52 -0.71
CA ALA A 280 -56.09 4.09 -0.25
C ALA A 280 -57.12 3.81 -1.35
N ALA A 281 -57.89 2.74 -1.15
CA ALA A 281 -59.15 2.55 -1.85
C ALA A 281 -60.10 3.64 -1.37
N THR A 282 -60.26 4.71 -2.15
CA THR A 282 -61.49 5.49 -2.17
C THR A 282 -62.01 5.48 -3.58
N ASP A 283 -62.95 4.56 -3.76
CA ASP A 283 -64.00 4.52 -4.75
C ASP A 283 -64.58 5.92 -5.02
N SER A 284 -64.44 6.39 -6.26
CA SER A 284 -65.44 7.24 -6.91
C SER A 284 -65.17 7.20 -8.41
N GLY A 285 -66.07 6.51 -9.11
CA GLY A 285 -65.88 6.10 -10.49
C GLY A 285 -65.81 7.23 -11.50
N LEU A 286 -64.83 7.13 -12.40
CA LEU A 286 -64.94 7.55 -13.78
C LEU A 286 -64.19 6.54 -14.65
N SER A 287 -64.95 5.72 -15.38
CA SER A 287 -64.43 4.74 -16.35
C SER A 287 -63.69 5.44 -17.50
N PRO A 288 -62.48 4.99 -17.90
CA PRO A 288 -61.83 5.48 -19.11
C PRO A 288 -62.45 4.82 -20.35
N VAL A 289 -63.04 5.63 -21.23
CA VAL A 289 -63.55 5.20 -22.53
C VAL A 289 -62.40 4.76 -23.43
N LYS A 290 -62.43 3.50 -23.80
CA LYS A 290 -61.59 2.81 -24.79
C LYS A 290 -61.86 3.42 -26.17
N LYS A 291 -60.93 4.18 -26.75
CA LYS A 291 -60.96 4.47 -28.20
C LYS A 291 -60.00 3.53 -28.93
N SER A 292 -60.63 2.64 -29.71
CA SER A 292 -60.01 1.65 -30.57
C SER A 292 -59.35 2.31 -31.79
N ARG A 293 -58.22 1.75 -32.21
CA ARG A 293 -57.58 1.96 -33.51
C ARG A 293 -58.35 1.22 -34.60
N ARG A 294 -58.69 1.90 -35.70
CA ARG A 294 -58.85 1.44 -37.11
C ARG A 294 -59.14 2.71 -37.94
N ALA A 295 -58.65 2.91 -39.15
CA ALA A 295 -57.94 2.08 -40.12
C ALA A 295 -56.77 2.86 -40.73
#